data_AF-A0A9K3H0J3-F1
#
_entry.id   AF-A0A9K3H0J3-F1
#
_cell.length_a   1.000
_cell.length_b   1.000
_cell.length_c   1.000
_cell.angle_alpha   90.00
_cell.angle_beta   90.00
_cell.angle_gamma   90.00
#
_symmetry.space_group_name_H-M   'P 1'
#
loop_
_entity.id
_entity.type
_entity.pdbx_description
1 polymer ?
#
loop_
_entity_poly.entity_id
_entity_poly.type
_entity_poly.pdbx_seq_one_letter_code
_entity_poly.pdbx_strand_id
1 'polypeptide(L)'
;MSRLGFNNKSVVYHGEACLGELDVIPTADKTFHFPNNEIRIHHFSQLSERCPPLSVLLAISSLPVRCKLESSSPVKQPLLDLHAACFYELKTAVVVIGDEEVHLVAMPSKLKRFPCFWCCLVPSRLYNACLGMLNMRCLSIVFDLDETLIVANTMRSFEDRIEVLTGWIGQESDPVRVSGMTSELKRYVEDRALLKQYAENDVVTDSGQTYNVKLEDVPVNAAGNERVQRPVIRLPEKNVVLTRINPEIRDTSVLVRLRPAWEDLRSYLIAKGRKRFEVFVCTMAERDYALEMWRLLDPGAHLIGPKQLLTRVVCVKSGKLLLLLRNVY
;
A
#
# COMPACT_ATOMS: atom_id res chain seq x y z
N MET A 1 3.62 -40.09 35.16
CA MET A 1 2.27 -39.52 34.98
C MET A 1 1.96 -39.48 33.49
N SER A 2 0.75 -39.88 33.14
CA SER A 2 0.33 -40.54 31.90
C SER A 2 0.45 -39.72 30.61
N ARG A 3 1.10 -40.32 29.60
CA ARG A 3 1.00 -39.97 28.18
C ARG A 3 -0.35 -40.46 27.66
N LEU A 4 -1.37 -39.61 27.71
CA LEU A 4 -2.62 -39.82 26.95
C LEU A 4 -2.46 -39.16 25.57
N GLY A 5 -2.60 -39.98 24.54
CA GLY A 5 -2.36 -39.62 23.14
C GLY A 5 -3.39 -38.62 22.62
N PHE A 6 -2.94 -37.41 22.35
CA PHE A 6 -3.48 -36.65 21.24
C PHE A 6 -2.74 -37.11 20.00
N ASN A 7 -3.46 -37.55 18.96
CA ASN A 7 -2.91 -37.70 17.61
C ASN A 7 -2.55 -36.30 17.09
N ASN A 8 -1.45 -35.74 17.60
CA ASN A 8 -0.96 -34.41 17.27
C ASN A 8 -0.06 -34.44 16.03
N LYS A 9 -0.29 -35.42 15.14
CA LYS A 9 0.43 -35.52 13.87
C LYS A 9 -0.35 -34.78 12.81
N SER A 10 0.37 -34.13 11.91
CA SER A 10 -0.21 -33.56 10.71
C SER A 10 0.51 -34.05 9.47
N VAL A 11 -0.28 -34.35 8.45
CA VAL A 11 0.24 -34.80 7.14
C VAL A 11 0.63 -33.57 6.34
N VAL A 12 1.86 -33.57 5.81
CA VAL A 12 2.42 -32.46 5.05
C VAL A 12 2.23 -32.71 3.56
N TYR A 13 1.66 -31.72 2.87
CA TYR A 13 1.44 -31.74 1.44
C TYR A 13 2.08 -30.52 0.76
N HIS A 14 2.57 -30.70 -0.46
CA HIS A 14 2.93 -29.62 -1.38
C HIS A 14 2.25 -29.89 -2.72
N GLY A 15 1.26 -29.05 -3.06
CA GLY A 15 0.26 -29.43 -4.07
C GLY A 15 -0.47 -30.72 -3.67
N GLU A 16 -0.58 -31.67 -4.60
CA GLU A 16 -1.16 -32.99 -4.34
C GLU A 16 -0.16 -34.01 -3.77
N ALA A 17 1.12 -33.66 -3.67
CA ALA A 17 2.16 -34.59 -3.22
C ALA A 17 2.21 -34.67 -1.69
N CYS A 18 1.97 -35.87 -1.14
CA CYS A 18 2.19 -36.17 0.28
C CYS A 18 3.69 -36.31 0.58
N LEU A 19 4.23 -35.43 1.42
CA LEU A 19 5.66 -35.43 1.78
C LEU A 19 5.94 -36.32 3.00
N GLY A 20 4.98 -36.44 3.92
CA GLY A 20 5.09 -37.26 5.12
C GLY A 20 4.28 -36.72 6.29
N GLU A 21 4.59 -37.16 7.51
CA GLU A 21 3.92 -36.73 8.74
C GLU A 21 4.91 -36.06 9.70
N LEU A 22 4.45 -35.02 10.39
CA LEU A 22 5.20 -34.35 11.45
C LEU A 22 4.37 -34.27 12.73
N ASP A 23 5.03 -34.37 13.87
CA ASP A 23 4.44 -34.14 15.18
C ASP A 23 4.35 -32.62 15.42
N VAL A 24 3.15 -32.17 15.74
CA VAL A 24 2.84 -30.79 16.11
C VAL A 24 3.00 -30.64 17.62
N ILE A 25 4.01 -29.89 18.03
CA ILE A 25 4.32 -29.59 19.42
C ILE A 25 3.84 -28.15 19.67
N PRO A 26 2.69 -27.95 20.35
CA PRO A 26 2.18 -26.62 20.61
C PRO A 26 3.13 -25.84 21.53
N THR A 27 3.21 -24.53 21.34
CA THR A 27 3.84 -23.64 22.33
C THR A 27 2.80 -23.26 23.40
N ALA A 28 3.05 -22.24 24.23
CA ALA A 28 2.21 -21.90 25.39
C ALA A 28 0.71 -21.72 25.06
N ASP A 29 0.37 -21.44 23.80
CA ASP A 29 -0.98 -21.40 23.27
C ASP A 29 -1.38 -22.76 22.66
N LYS A 30 -2.23 -23.51 23.39
CA LYS A 30 -2.67 -24.86 22.98
C LYS A 30 -3.85 -24.86 22.01
N THR A 31 -4.32 -23.70 21.55
CA THR A 31 -5.55 -23.60 20.75
C THR A 31 -5.30 -23.70 19.24
N PHE A 32 -4.06 -23.54 18.80
CA PHE A 32 -3.72 -23.57 17.38
C PHE A 32 -3.66 -25.01 16.84
N HIS A 33 -4.42 -25.27 15.78
CA HIS A 33 -4.41 -26.52 15.04
C HIS A 33 -4.47 -26.25 13.53
N PHE A 34 -3.77 -27.07 12.75
CA PHE A 34 -3.90 -27.05 11.30
C PHE A 34 -5.27 -27.61 10.90
N PRO A 35 -5.95 -27.02 9.89
CA PRO A 35 -7.22 -27.54 9.39
C PRO A 35 -7.09 -29.01 8.98
N ASN A 36 -8.03 -29.84 9.41
CA ASN A 36 -8.06 -31.29 9.13
C ASN A 36 -6.78 -32.07 9.53
N ASN A 37 -5.93 -31.50 10.40
CA ASN A 37 -4.60 -32.03 10.68
C ASN A 37 -3.72 -32.15 9.41
N GLU A 38 -3.88 -31.23 8.46
CA GLU A 38 -3.10 -31.18 7.23
C GLU A 38 -2.30 -29.88 7.13
N ILE A 39 -1.00 -30.00 6.83
CA ILE A 39 -0.11 -28.89 6.54
C ILE A 39 -0.01 -28.79 5.02
N ARG A 40 -0.85 -27.95 4.42
CA ARG A 40 -0.87 -27.73 2.96
C ARG A 40 0.00 -26.54 2.58
N ILE A 41 1.20 -26.82 2.08
CA ILE A 41 2.12 -25.79 1.60
C ILE A 41 1.57 -25.20 0.30
N HIS A 42 1.28 -23.90 0.33
CA HIS A 42 0.73 -23.17 -0.80
C HIS A 42 1.85 -22.64 -1.72
N HIS A 43 2.92 -22.12 -1.13
CA HIS A 43 4.07 -21.59 -1.84
C HIS A 43 5.30 -21.50 -0.93
N PHE A 44 6.45 -21.21 -1.52
CA PHE A 44 7.64 -20.80 -0.78
C PHE A 44 7.76 -19.29 -0.76
N SER A 45 8.22 -18.74 0.36
CA SER A 45 8.53 -17.31 0.43
C SER A 45 9.68 -16.94 -0.50
N GLN A 46 9.85 -15.63 -0.75
CA GLN A 46 11.07 -15.13 -1.37
C GLN A 46 12.30 -15.43 -0.49
N LEU A 47 13.46 -15.47 -1.13
CA LEU A 47 14.77 -15.58 -0.47
C LEU A 47 15.01 -14.38 0.43
N SER A 48 15.42 -14.61 1.67
CA SER A 48 15.94 -13.55 2.51
C SER A 48 17.45 -13.34 2.31
N GLU A 49 17.85 -12.15 1.87
CA GLU A 49 19.27 -11.86 1.57
C GLU A 49 20.03 -11.21 2.74
N ARG A 50 19.31 -10.80 3.79
CA ARG A 50 19.87 -9.93 4.85
C ARG A 50 19.64 -10.47 6.26
N CYS A 51 18.46 -11.01 6.52
CA CYS A 51 18.06 -11.43 7.86
C CYS A 51 17.47 -12.85 7.80
N PRO A 52 17.87 -13.80 8.66
CA PRO A 52 17.23 -15.11 8.69
C PRO A 52 15.69 -14.98 8.81
N PRO A 53 14.89 -15.83 8.15
CA PRO A 53 13.43 -15.74 8.20
C PRO A 53 12.87 -15.65 9.62
N LEU A 54 13.46 -16.40 10.56
CA LEU A 54 13.07 -16.35 11.98
C LEU A 54 13.21 -14.94 12.57
N SER A 55 14.31 -14.23 12.30
CA SER A 55 14.54 -12.88 12.83
C SER A 55 13.51 -11.88 12.33
N VAL A 56 13.12 -12.00 11.05
CA VAL A 56 12.07 -11.16 10.46
C VAL A 56 10.72 -11.46 11.11
N LEU A 57 10.35 -12.75 11.18
CA LEU A 57 9.08 -13.19 11.75
C LEU A 57 8.94 -12.83 13.24
N LEU A 58 10.04 -12.92 14.01
CA LEU A 58 10.08 -12.48 15.41
C LEU A 58 9.83 -10.98 15.58
N ALA A 59 10.23 -10.17 14.60
CA ALA A 59 10.07 -8.72 14.67
C ALA A 59 8.66 -8.25 14.30
N ILE A 60 7.95 -8.99 13.45
CA ILE A 60 6.66 -8.57 12.87
C ILE A 60 5.46 -9.33 13.44
N SER A 61 5.69 -10.46 14.13
CA SER A 61 4.63 -11.26 14.75
C SER A 61 4.46 -10.88 16.22
N SER A 62 3.21 -10.75 16.67
CA SER A 62 2.87 -10.51 18.07
C SER A 62 3.09 -11.74 18.96
N LEU A 63 3.00 -12.95 18.38
CA LEU A 63 3.19 -14.25 19.03
C LEU A 63 4.00 -15.14 18.08
N PRO A 64 5.33 -15.09 18.15
CA PRO A 64 6.16 -15.41 17.00
C PRO A 64 6.25 -16.91 16.69
N VAL A 65 6.00 -17.80 17.63
CA VAL A 65 6.02 -19.25 17.38
C VAL A 65 4.78 -19.89 17.97
N ARG A 66 3.87 -20.37 17.11
CA ARG A 66 2.61 -21.03 17.48
C ARG A 66 2.80 -22.50 17.82
N CYS A 67 3.61 -23.20 17.04
CA CYS A 67 3.97 -24.58 17.27
C CYS A 67 5.33 -24.91 16.67
N LYS A 68 5.88 -26.05 17.06
CA LYS A 68 7.06 -26.65 16.46
C LYS A 68 6.64 -27.94 15.77
N LEU A 69 7.27 -28.24 14.65
CA LEU A 69 7.10 -29.49 13.92
C LEU A 69 8.39 -30.29 14.04
N GLU A 70 8.28 -31.53 14.50
CA GLU A 70 9.40 -32.47 14.61
C GLU A 70 8.99 -33.83 14.04
N SER A 71 9.95 -34.68 13.69
CA SER A 71 9.68 -36.09 13.37
C SER A 71 10.05 -37.00 14.54
N SER A 72 9.09 -37.82 15.00
CA SER A 72 9.31 -38.93 15.94
C SER A 72 9.63 -40.27 15.26
N SER A 73 9.57 -40.35 13.93
CA SER A 73 9.71 -41.59 13.15
C SER A 73 10.78 -41.47 12.06
N PRO A 74 11.21 -42.60 11.43
CA PRO A 74 12.16 -42.55 10.33
C PRO A 74 11.65 -41.60 9.24
N VAL A 75 12.46 -40.60 8.94
CA VAL A 75 12.04 -39.46 8.12
C VAL A 75 12.01 -39.86 6.65
N LYS A 76 10.91 -39.55 5.97
CA LYS A 76 10.84 -39.71 4.51
C LYS A 76 11.73 -38.67 3.82
N GLN A 77 12.45 -39.08 2.78
CA GLN A 77 13.35 -38.19 2.01
C GLN A 77 12.70 -36.84 1.60
N PRO A 78 11.45 -36.79 1.11
CA PRO A 78 10.84 -35.51 0.70
C PRO A 78 10.71 -34.47 1.81
N LEU A 79 10.56 -34.90 3.07
CA LEU A 79 10.52 -33.98 4.22
C LEU A 79 11.91 -33.44 4.58
N LEU A 80 12.96 -34.23 4.36
CA LEU A 80 14.34 -33.76 4.50
C LEU A 80 14.68 -32.75 3.40
N ASP A 81 14.25 -33.03 2.16
CA ASP A 81 14.48 -32.12 1.03
C ASP A 81 13.76 -30.79 1.23
N LEU A 82 12.51 -30.81 1.71
CA LEU A 82 11.76 -29.61 2.09
C LEU A 82 12.51 -28.77 3.14
N HIS A 83 12.99 -29.42 4.20
CA HIS A 83 13.72 -28.75 5.28
C HIS A 83 15.04 -28.16 4.78
N ALA A 84 15.82 -28.93 4.02
CA ALA A 84 17.06 -28.49 3.44
C ALA A 84 16.86 -27.29 2.51
N ALA A 85 15.85 -27.33 1.63
CA ALA A 85 15.52 -26.21 0.75
C ALA A 85 15.21 -24.94 1.54
N CYS A 86 14.32 -25.00 2.54
CA CYS A 86 14.02 -23.85 3.39
C CYS A 86 15.24 -23.35 4.16
N PHE A 87 16.06 -24.26 4.71
CA PHE A 87 17.19 -23.91 5.55
C PHE A 87 18.33 -23.26 4.76
N TYR A 88 18.77 -23.89 3.66
CA TYR A 88 19.91 -23.42 2.88
C TYR A 88 19.56 -22.24 1.97
N GLU A 89 18.33 -22.18 1.47
CA GLU A 89 17.88 -21.05 0.66
C GLU A 89 17.27 -19.91 1.49
N LEU A 90 17.34 -19.95 2.83
CA LEU A 90 16.78 -18.90 3.70
C LEU A 90 15.34 -18.52 3.33
N LYS A 91 14.52 -19.54 3.03
CA LYS A 91 13.11 -19.44 2.67
C LYS A 91 12.24 -20.09 3.74
N THR A 92 10.94 -19.89 3.61
CA THR A 92 9.94 -20.58 4.41
C THR A 92 8.95 -21.26 3.49
N ALA A 93 8.43 -22.41 3.92
CA ALA A 93 7.25 -22.99 3.32
C ALA A 93 6.02 -22.32 3.95
N VAL A 94 5.10 -21.84 3.13
CA VAL A 94 3.98 -21.00 3.57
C VAL A 94 2.67 -21.78 3.46
N VAL A 95 1.92 -21.83 4.55
CA VAL A 95 0.54 -22.34 4.62
C VAL A 95 -0.38 -21.15 4.83
N VAL A 96 -1.40 -21.01 3.98
CA VAL A 96 -2.40 -19.94 4.10
C VAL A 96 -3.61 -20.49 4.86
N ILE A 97 -4.06 -19.77 5.90
CA ILE A 97 -5.24 -20.10 6.69
C ILE A 97 -6.09 -18.83 6.83
N GLY A 98 -7.17 -18.74 6.05
CA GLY A 98 -7.99 -17.53 5.99
C GLY A 98 -7.18 -16.32 5.53
N ASP A 99 -7.11 -15.29 6.38
CA ASP A 99 -6.36 -14.05 6.14
C ASP A 99 -4.93 -14.08 6.71
N GLU A 100 -4.45 -15.23 7.20
CA GLU A 100 -3.13 -15.38 7.83
C GLU A 100 -2.23 -16.37 7.07
N GLU A 101 -0.93 -16.18 7.23
CA GLU A 101 0.12 -17.05 6.72
C GLU A 101 0.88 -17.69 7.90
N VAL A 102 0.99 -19.01 7.86
CA VAL A 102 1.87 -19.80 8.72
C VAL A 102 3.15 -20.08 7.95
N HIS A 103 4.25 -19.50 8.42
CA HIS A 103 5.58 -19.73 7.88
C HIS A 103 6.27 -20.86 8.64
N LEU A 104 6.59 -21.94 7.93
CA LEU A 104 7.41 -23.03 8.44
C LEU A 104 8.89 -22.65 8.28
N VAL A 105 9.51 -22.20 9.37
CA VAL A 105 10.92 -21.83 9.39
C VAL A 105 11.75 -23.05 9.73
N ALA A 106 12.61 -23.48 8.82
CA ALA A 106 13.50 -24.61 9.04
C ALA A 106 14.55 -24.26 10.11
N MET A 107 14.62 -25.09 11.16
CA MET A 107 15.52 -24.88 12.30
C MET A 107 16.57 -25.99 12.39
N PRO A 108 17.79 -25.67 12.84
CA PRO A 108 18.78 -26.71 13.16
C PRO A 108 18.37 -27.42 14.46
N SER A 109 18.47 -28.75 14.47
CA SER A 109 18.17 -29.56 15.67
C SER A 109 19.45 -30.12 16.28
N LYS A 110 19.80 -29.67 17.50
CA LYS A 110 20.92 -30.24 18.27
C LYS A 110 20.70 -31.70 18.66
N LEU A 111 19.44 -32.13 18.75
CA LEU A 111 19.04 -33.49 19.10
C LEU A 111 18.86 -34.40 17.89
N LYS A 112 19.31 -33.96 16.70
CA LYS A 112 19.14 -34.66 15.41
C LYS A 112 17.69 -35.05 15.08
N ARG A 113 16.71 -34.37 15.67
CA ARG A 113 15.29 -34.48 15.30
C ARG A 113 15.07 -33.64 14.06
N PHE A 114 15.30 -34.26 12.90
CA PHE A 114 15.08 -33.64 11.59
C PHE A 114 13.87 -34.29 10.91
N PRO A 115 13.16 -33.56 10.04
CA PRO A 115 13.20 -32.11 9.93
C PRO A 115 12.63 -31.44 11.19
N CYS A 116 13.06 -30.21 11.47
CA CYS A 116 12.51 -29.39 12.55
C CYS A 116 12.07 -28.04 11.98
N PHE A 117 10.81 -27.67 12.20
CA PHE A 117 10.28 -26.36 11.80
C PHE A 117 9.70 -25.62 12.99
N TRP A 118 9.88 -24.30 13.03
CA TRP A 118 9.12 -23.42 13.89
C TRP A 118 8.04 -22.73 13.05
N CYS A 119 6.79 -22.82 13.49
CA CYS A 119 5.65 -22.25 12.78
C CYS A 119 5.34 -20.87 13.32
N CYS A 120 5.56 -19.85 12.50
CA CYS A 120 5.28 -18.46 12.82
C CYS A 120 4.01 -18.01 12.10
N LEU A 121 3.07 -17.42 12.82
CA LEU A 121 1.81 -16.91 12.26
C LEU A 121 1.90 -15.39 12.09
N VAL A 122 1.56 -14.90 10.91
CA VAL A 122 1.49 -13.47 10.58
C VAL A 122 0.28 -13.20 9.68
N PRO A 123 -0.23 -11.96 9.64
CA PRO A 123 -1.18 -11.56 8.60
C PRO A 123 -0.60 -11.84 7.21
N SER A 124 -1.46 -12.24 6.28
CA SER A 124 -1.05 -12.54 4.91
C SER A 124 -0.26 -11.39 4.30
N ARG A 125 0.79 -11.72 3.54
CA ARG A 125 1.68 -10.79 2.80
C ARG A 125 2.61 -9.94 3.65
N LEU A 126 2.36 -9.77 4.95
CA LEU A 126 3.21 -8.95 5.83
C LEU A 126 4.68 -9.38 5.80
N TYR A 127 4.95 -10.69 5.83
CA TYR A 127 6.32 -11.20 5.73
C TYR A 127 7.00 -10.80 4.42
N ASN A 128 6.32 -10.98 3.29
CA ASN A 128 6.86 -10.67 1.97
C ASN A 128 7.11 -9.16 1.79
N ALA A 129 6.20 -8.32 2.31
CA ALA A 129 6.38 -6.87 2.34
C ALA A 129 7.61 -6.44 3.13
N CYS A 130 7.75 -6.94 4.36
CA CYS A 130 8.91 -6.65 5.21
C CYS A 130 10.20 -7.16 4.57
N LEU A 131 10.17 -8.35 3.97
CA LEU A 131 11.30 -8.93 3.29
C LEU A 131 11.73 -8.11 2.07
N GLY A 132 10.78 -7.62 1.27
CA GLY A 132 11.06 -6.73 0.14
C GLY A 132 11.82 -5.48 0.58
N MET A 133 11.35 -4.81 1.64
CA MET A 133 12.02 -3.64 2.22
C MET A 133 13.44 -3.95 2.72
N LEU A 134 13.61 -5.06 3.44
CA LEU A 134 14.91 -5.47 3.97
C LEU A 134 15.91 -5.81 2.86
N ASN A 135 15.50 -6.59 1.86
CA ASN A 135 16.35 -7.00 0.74
C ASN A 135 16.80 -5.78 -0.07
N MET A 136 15.86 -4.88 -0.39
CA MET A 136 16.13 -3.66 -1.15
C MET A 136 16.82 -2.55 -0.34
N ARG A 137 16.85 -2.68 0.99
CA ARG A 137 17.31 -1.63 1.92
C ARG A 137 16.55 -0.32 1.73
N CYS A 138 15.25 -0.43 1.48
CA CYS A 138 14.35 0.70 1.29
C CYS A 138 13.25 0.67 2.35
N LEU A 139 12.77 1.85 2.72
CA LEU A 139 11.56 2.01 3.53
C LEU A 139 10.36 2.24 2.62
N SER A 140 9.19 1.81 3.05
CA SER A 140 7.95 2.21 2.37
C SER A 140 7.48 3.54 2.93
N ILE A 141 7.03 4.46 2.07
CA ILE A 141 6.34 5.70 2.44
C ILE A 141 4.94 5.67 1.85
N VAL A 142 3.94 6.00 2.68
CA VAL A 142 2.53 5.98 2.29
C VAL A 142 2.00 7.40 2.35
N PHE A 143 1.44 7.87 1.25
CA PHE A 143 0.78 9.17 1.18
C PHE A 143 -0.74 9.03 1.19
N ASP A 144 -1.41 9.88 1.96
CA ASP A 144 -2.81 10.18 1.76
C ASP A 144 -2.93 11.46 0.92
N LEU A 145 -3.65 11.39 -0.20
CA LEU A 145 -3.63 12.45 -1.21
C LEU A 145 -4.17 13.76 -0.66
N ASP A 146 -5.43 13.77 -0.24
CA ASP A 146 -6.15 14.99 0.15
C ASP A 146 -5.73 15.51 1.53
N GLU A 147 -5.18 14.65 2.38
CA GLU A 147 -4.67 15.04 3.70
C GLU A 147 -3.20 15.49 3.64
N THR A 148 -2.39 14.91 2.75
CA THR A 148 -0.92 15.12 2.77
C THR A 148 -0.41 15.95 1.60
N LEU A 149 -0.90 15.71 0.38
CA LEU A 149 -0.22 16.16 -0.84
C LEU A 149 -0.98 17.20 -1.65
N ILE A 150 -2.31 17.24 -1.56
CA ILE A 150 -3.13 18.11 -2.40
C ILE A 150 -4.38 18.59 -1.68
N VAL A 151 -4.99 19.63 -2.23
CA VAL A 151 -6.39 19.98 -1.97
C VAL A 151 -7.07 20.16 -3.32
N ALA A 152 -8.00 19.28 -3.67
CA ALA A 152 -8.80 19.44 -4.87
C ALA A 152 -10.19 20.01 -4.55
N ASN A 153 -10.72 20.83 -5.45
CA ASN A 153 -12.05 21.40 -5.35
C ASN A 153 -12.79 21.32 -6.67
N THR A 154 -14.06 20.99 -6.60
CA THR A 154 -15.04 21.13 -7.70
C THR A 154 -15.71 22.50 -7.60
N MET A 155 -16.48 22.87 -8.63
CA MET A 155 -17.32 24.08 -8.58
C MET A 155 -18.25 24.07 -7.35
N ARG A 156 -18.90 22.93 -7.11
CA ARG A 156 -19.79 22.74 -5.97
C ARG A 156 -19.06 22.85 -4.63
N SER A 157 -17.89 22.21 -4.49
CA SER A 157 -17.16 22.29 -3.21
C SER A 157 -16.65 23.70 -2.90
N PHE A 158 -16.34 24.52 -3.93
CA PHE A 158 -16.06 25.93 -3.72
C PHE A 158 -17.31 26.70 -3.30
N GLU A 159 -18.45 26.48 -3.94
CA GLU A 159 -19.72 27.14 -3.60
C GLU A 159 -20.11 26.86 -2.14
N ASP A 160 -20.08 25.59 -1.73
CA ASP A 160 -20.39 25.18 -0.36
C ASP A 160 -19.42 25.85 0.66
N ARG A 161 -18.10 25.86 0.36
CA ARG A 161 -17.09 26.49 1.24
C ARG A 161 -17.24 28.01 1.32
N ILE A 162 -17.56 28.67 0.22
CA ILE A 162 -17.80 30.11 0.15
C ILE A 162 -19.02 30.48 0.98
N GLU A 163 -20.12 29.74 0.84
CA GLU A 163 -21.35 29.97 1.61
C GLU A 163 -21.11 29.82 3.12
N VAL A 164 -20.51 28.71 3.53
CA VAL A 164 -20.20 28.44 4.95
C VAL A 164 -19.28 29.51 5.52
N LEU A 165 -18.19 29.85 4.82
CA LEU A 165 -17.21 30.82 5.32
C LEU A 165 -17.80 32.23 5.38
N THR A 166 -18.66 32.61 4.42
CA THR A 166 -19.37 33.89 4.44
C THR A 166 -20.29 33.99 5.66
N GLY A 167 -21.01 32.90 5.98
CA GLY A 167 -21.85 32.83 7.17
C GLY A 167 -21.04 32.99 8.47
N TRP A 168 -19.88 32.34 8.57
CA TRP A 168 -19.01 32.47 9.75
C TRP A 168 -18.40 33.86 9.88
N ILE A 169 -18.00 34.51 8.78
CA ILE A 169 -17.49 35.89 8.81
C ILE A 169 -18.54 36.85 9.40
N GLY A 170 -19.82 36.68 9.04
CA GLY A 170 -20.91 37.50 9.57
C GLY A 170 -21.18 37.33 11.07
N GLN A 171 -20.69 36.24 11.67
CA GLN A 171 -20.87 35.92 13.09
C GLN A 171 -19.60 36.13 13.94
N GLU A 172 -18.44 36.31 13.29
CA GLU A 172 -17.16 36.49 13.97
C GLU A 172 -16.96 37.94 14.40
N SER A 173 -16.45 38.14 15.62
CA SER A 173 -16.29 39.46 16.24
C SER A 173 -14.82 39.88 16.36
N ASP A 174 -13.90 38.92 16.36
CA ASP A 174 -12.46 39.21 16.42
C ASP A 174 -11.96 39.73 15.05
N PRO A 175 -11.47 40.98 14.96
CA PRO A 175 -11.04 41.58 13.69
C PRO A 175 -9.89 40.83 13.02
N VAL A 176 -9.01 40.17 13.79
CA VAL A 176 -7.89 39.40 13.24
C VAL A 176 -8.42 38.13 12.56
N ARG A 177 -9.38 37.45 13.20
CA ARG A 177 -10.02 36.25 12.65
C ARG A 177 -10.85 36.60 11.41
N VAL A 178 -11.63 37.68 11.47
CA VAL A 178 -12.38 38.21 10.31
C VAL A 178 -11.47 38.50 9.13
N SER A 179 -10.34 39.16 9.35
CA SER A 179 -9.36 39.46 8.29
C SER A 179 -8.79 38.19 7.65
N GLY A 180 -8.43 37.19 8.47
CA GLY A 180 -7.95 35.89 8.00
C GLY A 180 -8.99 35.15 7.16
N MET A 181 -10.22 35.08 7.65
CA MET A 181 -11.35 34.43 6.96
C MET A 181 -11.72 35.16 5.67
N THR A 182 -11.71 36.50 5.67
CA THR A 182 -11.96 37.31 4.46
C THR A 182 -10.90 37.06 3.39
N SER A 183 -9.64 36.92 3.80
CA SER A 183 -8.53 36.59 2.90
C SER A 183 -8.65 35.16 2.34
N GLU A 184 -9.15 34.22 3.13
CA GLU A 184 -9.48 32.87 2.65
C GLU A 184 -10.67 32.87 1.69
N LEU A 185 -11.74 33.59 2.00
CA LEU A 185 -12.90 33.76 1.14
C LEU A 185 -12.52 34.33 -0.22
N LYS A 186 -11.69 35.38 -0.23
CA LYS A 186 -11.16 35.98 -1.47
C LYS A 186 -10.42 34.93 -2.32
N ARG A 187 -9.57 34.10 -1.69
CA ARG A 187 -8.86 33.01 -2.40
C ARG A 187 -9.84 31.99 -3.00
N TYR A 188 -10.88 31.58 -2.27
CA TYR A 188 -11.89 30.66 -2.82
C TYR A 188 -12.67 31.26 -3.98
N VAL A 189 -13.03 32.55 -3.91
CA VAL A 189 -13.74 33.23 -5.01
C VAL A 189 -12.87 33.32 -6.25
N GLU A 190 -11.59 33.67 -6.10
CA GLU A 190 -10.62 33.74 -7.19
C GLU A 190 -10.38 32.34 -7.81
N ASP A 191 -10.09 31.34 -6.99
CA ASP A 191 -9.87 29.96 -7.45
C ASP A 191 -11.11 29.38 -8.16
N ARG A 192 -12.32 29.63 -7.62
CA ARG A 192 -13.58 29.26 -8.28
C ARG A 192 -13.73 29.92 -9.64
N ALA A 193 -13.35 31.18 -9.78
CA ALA A 193 -13.40 31.89 -11.07
C ALA A 193 -12.43 31.28 -12.09
N LEU A 194 -11.23 30.86 -11.67
CA LEU A 194 -10.29 30.13 -12.54
C LEU A 194 -10.89 28.79 -13.00
N LEU A 195 -11.48 28.03 -12.07
CA LEU A 195 -12.11 26.75 -12.38
C LEU A 195 -13.27 26.90 -13.36
N LYS A 196 -14.08 27.95 -13.19
CA LYS A 196 -15.18 28.27 -14.11
C LYS A 196 -14.67 28.55 -15.52
N GLN A 197 -13.66 29.41 -15.67
CA GLN A 197 -13.07 29.73 -16.98
C GLN A 197 -12.56 28.45 -17.68
N TYR A 198 -11.85 27.59 -16.95
CA TYR A 198 -11.36 26.31 -17.46
C TYR A 198 -12.49 25.37 -17.90
N ALA A 199 -13.53 25.21 -17.06
CA ALA A 199 -14.65 24.33 -17.35
C ALA A 199 -15.45 24.79 -18.58
N GLU A 200 -15.61 26.10 -18.77
CA GLU A 200 -16.38 26.68 -19.87
C GLU A 200 -15.60 26.78 -21.17
N ASN A 201 -14.31 27.12 -21.11
CA ASN A 201 -13.57 27.59 -22.29
C ASN A 201 -12.22 26.90 -22.51
N ASP A 202 -11.80 25.96 -21.66
CA ASP A 202 -10.47 25.31 -21.74
C ASP A 202 -9.30 26.33 -21.71
N VAL A 203 -9.53 27.50 -21.13
CA VAL A 203 -8.58 28.60 -20.99
C VAL A 203 -8.76 29.28 -19.65
N VAL A 204 -7.68 29.80 -19.08
CA VAL A 204 -7.70 30.58 -17.84
C VAL A 204 -6.86 31.82 -18.00
N THR A 205 -7.35 32.96 -17.48
CA THR A 205 -6.56 34.18 -17.36
C THR A 205 -6.24 34.45 -15.90
N ASP A 206 -4.95 34.58 -15.59
CA ASP A 206 -4.45 34.86 -14.26
C ASP A 206 -3.35 35.93 -14.33
N SER A 207 -3.44 36.95 -13.48
CA SER A 207 -2.48 38.09 -13.45
C SER A 207 -2.23 38.74 -14.81
N GLY A 208 -3.23 38.76 -15.69
CA GLY A 208 -3.13 39.32 -17.05
C GLY A 208 -2.49 38.37 -18.08
N GLN A 209 -2.04 37.18 -17.67
CA GLN A 209 -1.54 36.14 -18.57
C GLN A 209 -2.63 35.11 -18.88
N THR A 210 -2.74 34.73 -20.14
CA THR A 210 -3.68 33.68 -20.60
C THR A 210 -2.96 32.34 -20.72
N TYR A 211 -3.54 31.31 -20.12
CA TYR A 211 -3.06 29.94 -20.14
C TYR A 211 -4.08 29.06 -20.88
N ASN A 212 -3.64 28.43 -21.97
CA ASN A 212 -4.45 27.49 -22.74
C ASN A 212 -4.26 26.07 -22.23
N VAL A 213 -5.29 25.24 -22.39
CA VAL A 213 -5.21 23.81 -22.10
C VAL A 213 -4.08 23.13 -22.88
N LYS A 214 -3.38 22.22 -22.20
CA LYS A 214 -2.46 21.26 -22.81
C LYS A 214 -3.07 19.88 -22.72
N LEU A 215 -3.15 19.19 -23.86
CA LEU A 215 -3.60 17.81 -23.91
C LEU A 215 -2.42 16.90 -23.61
N GLU A 216 -2.39 16.32 -22.41
CA GLU A 216 -1.36 15.38 -21.97
C GLU A 216 -1.78 13.93 -22.35
N ASP A 217 -0.95 13.21 -23.11
CA ASP A 217 -1.22 11.83 -23.54
C ASP A 217 -0.89 10.82 -22.44
N VAL A 218 -1.91 10.14 -21.91
CA VAL A 218 -1.79 9.25 -20.74
C VAL A 218 -2.15 7.81 -21.12
N PRO A 219 -1.30 6.81 -20.81
CA PRO A 219 -1.65 5.41 -21.01
C PRO A 219 -2.74 4.97 -20.02
N VAL A 220 -3.80 4.33 -20.53
CA VAL A 220 -4.94 3.85 -19.73
C VAL A 220 -4.64 2.49 -19.09
N ASN A 221 -3.79 1.69 -19.73
CA ASN A 221 -3.43 0.36 -19.28
C ASN A 221 -1.91 0.19 -19.17
N ALA A 222 -1.49 -0.84 -18.42
CA ALA A 222 -0.08 -1.15 -18.21
C ALA A 222 0.66 -1.59 -19.50
N ALA A 223 -0.09 -1.99 -20.54
CA ALA A 223 0.44 -2.32 -21.85
C ALA A 223 0.78 -1.07 -22.69
N GLY A 224 0.15 0.08 -22.38
CA GLY A 224 0.35 1.34 -23.09
C GLY A 224 -0.34 1.42 -24.46
N ASN A 225 -1.17 0.44 -24.81
CA ASN A 225 -1.79 0.33 -26.13
C ASN A 225 -2.98 1.27 -26.30
N GLU A 226 -3.63 1.64 -25.18
CA GLU A 226 -4.72 2.61 -25.15
C GLU A 226 -4.25 3.87 -24.44
N ARG A 227 -4.51 5.02 -25.06
CA ARG A 227 -4.12 6.34 -24.57
C ARG A 227 -5.33 7.25 -24.52
N VAL A 228 -5.37 8.10 -23.51
CA VAL A 228 -6.39 9.12 -23.31
C VAL A 228 -5.71 10.47 -23.22
N GLN A 229 -6.29 11.46 -23.90
CA GLN A 229 -5.83 12.84 -23.83
C GLN A 229 -6.48 13.54 -22.65
N ARG A 230 -5.65 14.03 -21.73
CA ARG A 230 -6.12 14.73 -20.54
C ARG A 230 -5.92 16.24 -20.68
N PRO A 231 -7.00 17.04 -20.57
CA PRO A 231 -6.91 18.48 -20.64
C PRO A 231 -6.35 19.05 -19.34
N VAL A 232 -5.15 19.64 -19.36
CA VAL A 232 -4.48 20.15 -18.17
C VAL A 232 -4.03 21.61 -18.36
N ILE A 233 -4.27 22.46 -17.36
CA ILE A 233 -3.60 23.76 -17.22
C ILE A 233 -2.82 23.74 -15.92
N ARG A 234 -1.52 24.04 -15.98
CA ARG A 234 -0.65 24.16 -14.79
C ARG A 234 -0.33 25.63 -14.59
N LEU A 235 -0.52 26.13 -13.36
CA LEU A 235 -0.18 27.46 -12.88
C LEU A 235 0.94 27.32 -11.82
N PRO A 236 2.22 27.23 -12.23
CA PRO A 236 3.31 26.86 -11.34
C PRO A 236 3.50 27.85 -10.19
N GLU A 237 3.36 29.15 -10.46
CA GLU A 237 3.52 30.22 -9.47
C GLU A 237 2.51 30.12 -8.32
N LYS A 238 1.34 29.51 -8.58
CA LYS A 238 0.28 29.28 -7.59
C LYS A 238 0.28 27.88 -7.00
N ASN A 239 1.13 26.97 -7.48
CA ASN A 239 1.04 25.53 -7.22
C ASN A 239 -0.36 24.97 -7.51
N VAL A 240 -0.99 25.42 -8.60
CA VAL A 240 -2.35 25.01 -9.00
C VAL A 240 -2.31 24.26 -10.32
N VAL A 241 -3.12 23.23 -10.42
CA VAL A 241 -3.37 22.47 -11.64
C VAL A 241 -4.88 22.34 -11.85
N LEU A 242 -5.35 22.64 -13.04
CA LEU A 242 -6.73 22.41 -13.47
C LEU A 242 -6.75 21.18 -14.37
N THR A 243 -7.65 20.24 -14.07
CA THR A 243 -7.83 19.01 -14.84
C THR A 243 -9.28 18.54 -14.78
N ARG A 244 -9.57 17.40 -15.42
CA ARG A 244 -10.83 16.67 -15.32
C ARG A 244 -10.59 15.25 -14.82
N ILE A 245 -11.45 14.77 -13.92
CA ILE A 245 -11.41 13.37 -13.50
C ILE A 245 -11.75 12.45 -14.69
N ASN A 246 -12.87 12.74 -15.37
CA ASN A 246 -13.20 12.19 -16.67
C ASN A 246 -12.91 13.25 -17.76
N PRO A 247 -11.90 13.05 -18.63
CA PRO A 247 -11.49 14.05 -19.60
C PRO A 247 -12.58 14.46 -20.60
N GLU A 248 -13.59 13.62 -20.81
CA GLU A 248 -14.71 13.88 -21.73
C GLU A 248 -15.84 14.70 -21.08
N ILE A 249 -15.92 14.72 -19.75
CA ILE A 249 -17.03 15.34 -19.01
C ILE A 249 -16.53 16.61 -18.30
N ARG A 250 -16.93 17.77 -18.81
CA ARG A 250 -16.55 19.09 -18.26
C ARG A 250 -17.00 19.30 -16.83
N ASP A 251 -18.11 18.72 -16.41
CA ASP A 251 -18.61 18.82 -15.02
C ASP A 251 -17.70 18.11 -14.00
N THR A 252 -16.78 17.26 -14.47
CA THR A 252 -15.76 16.63 -13.62
C THR A 252 -14.48 17.47 -13.51
N SER A 253 -14.54 18.75 -13.92
CA SER A 253 -13.41 19.69 -13.79
C SER A 253 -13.12 19.96 -12.32
N VAL A 254 -11.83 19.94 -11.98
CA VAL A 254 -11.33 20.19 -10.64
C VAL A 254 -10.14 21.15 -10.68
N LEU A 255 -10.06 22.00 -9.65
CA LEU A 255 -8.88 22.78 -9.34
C LEU A 255 -8.13 22.07 -8.22
N VAL A 256 -6.89 21.68 -8.51
CA VAL A 256 -6.01 20.94 -7.61
C VAL A 256 -4.89 21.87 -7.16
N ARG A 257 -4.83 22.14 -5.85
CA ARG A 257 -3.72 22.86 -5.24
C ARG A 257 -2.73 21.86 -4.68
N LEU A 258 -1.49 21.89 -5.18
CA LEU A 258 -0.42 21.04 -4.68
C LEU A 258 0.09 21.58 -3.34
N ARG A 259 0.43 20.67 -2.42
CA ARG A 259 1.07 21.03 -1.15
C ARG A 259 2.39 21.76 -1.45
N PRO A 260 2.66 22.89 -0.77
CA PRO A 260 3.97 23.54 -0.86
C PRO A 260 5.11 22.55 -0.60
N ALA A 261 6.23 22.72 -1.31
CA ALA A 261 7.40 21.84 -1.26
C ALA A 261 7.18 20.39 -1.76
N TRP A 262 6.05 20.06 -2.40
CA TRP A 262 5.87 18.75 -3.04
C TRP A 262 6.99 18.46 -4.05
N GLU A 263 7.37 19.43 -4.89
CA GLU A 263 8.43 19.22 -5.88
C GLU A 263 9.80 18.92 -5.25
N ASP A 264 10.12 19.57 -4.12
CA ASP A 264 11.36 19.29 -3.37
C ASP A 264 11.32 17.88 -2.77
N LEU A 265 10.19 17.50 -2.15
CA LEU A 265 9.98 16.16 -1.62
C LEU A 265 10.02 15.09 -2.72
N ARG A 266 9.33 15.30 -3.84
CA ARG A 266 9.32 14.42 -5.00
C ARG A 266 10.74 14.23 -5.54
N SER A 267 11.49 15.32 -5.68
CA SER A 267 12.89 15.27 -6.11
C SER A 267 13.77 14.46 -5.15
N TYR A 268 13.55 14.60 -3.84
CA TYR A 268 14.23 13.80 -2.83
C TYR A 268 13.88 12.30 -2.91
N LEU A 269 12.60 11.98 -3.15
CA LEU A 269 12.09 10.61 -3.23
C LEU A 269 12.53 9.85 -4.49
N ILE A 270 12.59 10.53 -5.65
CA ILE A 270 13.11 9.94 -6.90
C ILE A 270 14.57 9.49 -6.72
N ALA A 271 15.31 10.22 -5.88
CA ALA A 271 16.71 10.01 -5.51
C ALA A 271 17.72 10.08 -6.69
N LYS A 272 18.75 10.92 -6.52
CA LYS A 272 19.99 10.83 -7.31
C LYS A 272 20.83 9.67 -6.76
N GLY A 273 20.57 8.43 -7.22
CA GLY A 273 21.37 7.25 -6.85
C GLY A 273 20.54 6.06 -6.38
N ARG A 274 20.76 5.60 -5.14
CA ARG A 274 20.08 4.42 -4.58
C ARG A 274 18.66 4.77 -4.11
N LYS A 275 17.69 3.96 -4.53
CA LYS A 275 16.28 4.06 -4.13
C LYS A 275 16.13 3.79 -2.62
N ARG A 276 15.85 4.84 -1.84
CA ARG A 276 15.67 4.74 -0.38
C ARG A 276 14.22 4.48 0.03
N PHE A 277 13.28 4.88 -0.82
CA PHE A 277 11.86 4.79 -0.53
C PHE A 277 11.10 4.07 -1.64
N GLU A 278 10.19 3.20 -1.25
CA GLU A 278 9.10 2.71 -2.10
C GLU A 278 7.85 3.51 -1.78
N VAL A 279 7.29 4.18 -2.79
CA VAL A 279 6.14 5.06 -2.61
C VAL A 279 4.84 4.30 -2.82
N PHE A 280 3.89 4.52 -1.92
CA PHE A 280 2.52 4.03 -1.95
C PHE A 280 1.56 5.19 -1.71
N VAL A 281 0.33 5.04 -2.22
CA VAL A 281 -0.77 5.97 -1.99
C VAL A 281 -1.92 5.18 -1.37
N CYS A 282 -2.45 5.70 -0.27
CA CYS A 282 -3.65 5.19 0.36
C CYS A 282 -4.60 6.34 0.63
N THR A 283 -5.77 6.32 0.01
CA THR A 283 -6.75 7.39 0.14
C THR A 283 -8.16 6.83 0.30
N MET A 284 -9.06 7.60 0.90
CA MET A 284 -10.50 7.27 0.92
C MET A 284 -11.23 7.67 -0.37
N ALA A 285 -10.55 8.39 -1.27
CA ALA A 285 -11.14 8.86 -2.50
C ALA A 285 -11.40 7.72 -3.51
N GLU A 286 -12.27 8.00 -4.48
CA GLU A 286 -12.56 7.07 -5.56
C GLU A 286 -11.33 6.81 -6.45
N ARG A 287 -11.34 5.66 -7.13
CA ARG A 287 -10.16 5.18 -7.87
C ARG A 287 -9.75 6.12 -9.00
N ASP A 288 -10.69 6.55 -9.82
CA ASP A 288 -10.38 7.41 -10.97
C ASP A 288 -9.84 8.76 -10.53
N TYR A 289 -10.37 9.29 -9.42
CA TYR A 289 -9.84 10.47 -8.76
C TYR A 289 -8.41 10.25 -8.27
N ALA A 290 -8.16 9.19 -7.50
CA ALA A 290 -6.85 8.93 -6.91
C ALA A 290 -5.76 8.75 -7.98
N LEU A 291 -6.08 8.05 -9.08
CA LEU A 291 -5.18 7.85 -10.20
C LEU A 291 -4.88 9.17 -10.94
N GLU A 292 -5.90 10.01 -11.15
CA GLU A 292 -5.69 11.31 -11.79
C GLU A 292 -4.85 12.25 -10.91
N MET A 293 -5.18 12.35 -9.62
CA MET A 293 -4.42 13.17 -8.66
C MET A 293 -2.96 12.71 -8.56
N TRP A 294 -2.72 11.40 -8.47
CA TRP A 294 -1.36 10.87 -8.44
C TRP A 294 -0.59 11.15 -9.73
N ARG A 295 -1.24 11.07 -10.89
CA ARG A 295 -0.63 11.41 -12.17
C ARG A 295 -0.18 12.87 -12.23
N LEU A 296 -0.94 13.79 -11.63
CA LEU A 296 -0.53 15.20 -11.56
C LEU A 296 0.72 15.39 -10.69
N LEU A 297 0.85 14.59 -9.64
CA LEU A 297 1.96 14.60 -8.67
C LEU A 297 3.23 13.91 -9.21
N ASP A 298 3.09 12.82 -9.99
CA ASP A 298 4.19 12.07 -10.59
C ASP A 298 4.01 11.89 -12.11
N PRO A 299 4.06 12.98 -12.91
CA PRO A 299 3.74 12.94 -14.34
C PRO A 299 4.67 12.06 -15.18
N GLY A 300 5.89 11.80 -14.69
CA GLY A 300 6.86 10.93 -15.38
C GLY A 300 6.90 9.50 -14.87
N ALA A 301 6.00 9.12 -13.95
CA ALA A 301 5.98 7.80 -13.31
C ALA A 301 7.34 7.39 -12.71
N HIS A 302 8.04 8.35 -12.11
CA HIS A 302 9.38 8.14 -11.54
C HIS A 302 9.29 7.53 -10.13
N LEU A 303 8.21 7.80 -9.39
CA LEU A 303 7.99 7.28 -8.04
C LEU A 303 7.23 5.95 -8.09
N ILE A 304 6.13 5.90 -8.85
CA ILE A 304 5.34 4.68 -9.03
C ILE A 304 5.24 4.39 -10.53
N GLY A 305 5.86 3.28 -10.96
CA GLY A 305 5.84 2.88 -12.36
C GLY A 305 4.44 2.47 -12.84
N PRO A 306 4.13 2.56 -14.15
CA PRO A 306 2.78 2.30 -14.68
C PRO A 306 2.23 0.91 -14.33
N LYS A 307 3.09 -0.12 -14.34
CA LYS A 307 2.72 -1.50 -13.99
C LYS A 307 2.36 -1.69 -12.51
N GLN A 308 2.83 -0.79 -11.64
CA GLN A 308 2.66 -0.85 -10.20
C GLN A 308 1.55 0.11 -9.71
N LEU A 309 1.08 1.00 -10.57
CA LEU A 309 0.09 2.03 -10.23
C LEU A 309 -1.15 1.42 -9.58
N LEU A 310 -1.69 0.36 -10.18
CA LEU A 310 -2.93 -0.27 -9.72
C LEU A 310 -2.81 -0.98 -8.37
N THR A 311 -1.60 -1.45 -8.02
CA THR A 311 -1.33 -2.16 -6.76
C THR A 311 -0.84 -1.23 -5.65
N ARG A 312 -0.25 -0.09 -6.01
CA ARG A 312 0.31 0.86 -5.02
C ARG A 312 -0.55 2.08 -4.75
N VAL A 313 -1.51 2.37 -5.63
CA VAL A 313 -2.56 3.37 -5.37
C VAL A 313 -3.82 2.63 -4.94
N VAL A 314 -4.04 2.64 -3.62
CA VAL A 314 -5.09 1.89 -2.94
C VAL A 314 -6.17 2.85 -2.44
N CYS A 315 -7.41 2.56 -2.81
CA CYS A 315 -8.59 3.28 -2.34
C CYS A 315 -9.28 2.45 -1.24
N VAL A 316 -9.43 3.00 -0.05
CA VAL A 316 -10.06 2.32 1.10
C VAL A 316 -11.46 2.88 1.34
N LYS A 317 -12.43 2.01 1.63
CA LYS A 317 -13.78 2.43 2.01
C LYS A 317 -13.86 2.66 3.52
N SER A 318 -14.65 3.65 3.94
CA SER A 318 -14.94 3.90 5.35
C SER A 318 -15.49 2.63 6.04
N GLY A 319 -15.02 2.33 7.25
CA GLY A 319 -15.36 1.12 8.01
C GLY A 319 -14.41 -0.09 7.84
N LYS A 320 -13.37 0.02 7.00
CA LYS A 320 -12.37 -1.03 6.76
C LYS A 320 -10.96 -0.64 7.23
N LEU A 321 -10.86 0.06 8.37
CA LEU A 321 -9.56 0.54 8.90
C LEU A 321 -8.55 -0.62 9.15
N LEU A 322 -9.02 -1.82 9.47
CA LEU A 322 -8.19 -3.02 9.64
C LEU A 322 -7.56 -3.55 8.33
N LEU A 323 -8.01 -3.08 7.16
CA LEU A 323 -7.46 -3.44 5.85
C LEU A 323 -6.33 -2.51 5.38
N LEU A 324 -6.02 -1.44 6.11
CA LEU A 324 -4.93 -0.49 5.78
C LEU A 324 -3.55 -1.16 5.76
N LEU A 325 -3.29 -2.07 6.70
CA LEU A 325 -2.05 -2.86 6.72
C LEU A 325 -2.08 -4.06 5.77
N ARG A 326 -3.26 -4.43 5.23
CA ARG A 326 -3.45 -5.65 4.41
C ARG A 326 -3.38 -5.39 2.89
N ASN A 327 -3.53 -4.14 2.46
CA ASN A 327 -3.48 -3.76 1.04
C ASN A 327 -2.22 -2.95 0.67
N VAL A 328 -1.55 -2.36 1.67
CA VAL A 328 -0.28 -1.66 1.48
C VAL A 328 0.92 -2.62 1.60
N TYR A 329 0.72 -3.81 2.19
CA TYR A 329 1.74 -4.84 2.40
C TYR A 329 1.31 -6.19 1.83
#